data_AF-A0A4Q3J6C3-F1
#
_entry.id   AF-A0A4Q3J6C3-F1
#
_cell.length_a   1.000
_cell.length_b   1.000
_cell.length_c   1.000
_cell.angle_alpha   90.00
_cell.angle_beta   90.00
_cell.angle_gamma   90.00
#
_symmetry.space_group_name_H-M   'P 1'
#
loop_
_entity.id
_entity.type
_entity.pdbx_description
1 polymer ?
#
loop_
_entity_poly.entity_id
_entity_poly.type
_entity_poly.pdbx_seq_one_letter_code
_entity_poly.pdbx_strand_id
1 'polypeptide(L)'
;MDATELEQALADLEEKLEKLRVLYDQYFSGFERFEPLRKREDLERRIKVLRRENIRNTGQRFKFQQIVQRLTTFSQYWTRILREIEKGTYKRDLARAAKRFGNPNLRGKPTVADLERAALAPSEPEELDSAWLEVEEEEEVDEDTSPFR
;
A
#
# COMPACT_ATOMS: atom_id res chain seq x y z
N MET A 1 -10.93 -22.82 11.51
CA MET A 1 -9.63 -22.86 10.82
C MET A 1 -8.61 -23.44 11.76
N ASP A 2 -7.79 -24.36 11.26
CA ASP A 2 -6.62 -24.83 12.00
C ASP A 2 -5.52 -23.77 11.99
N ALA A 3 -4.57 -23.88 12.91
CA ALA A 3 -3.53 -22.84 13.10
C ALA A 3 -2.68 -22.62 11.84
N THR A 4 -2.34 -23.70 11.12
CA THR A 4 -1.59 -23.65 9.85
C THR A 4 -2.39 -23.02 8.72
N GLU A 5 -3.70 -23.33 8.64
CA GLU A 5 -4.59 -22.71 7.64
C GLU A 5 -4.72 -21.20 7.85
N LEU A 6 -4.81 -20.79 9.12
CA LEU A 6 -4.89 -19.38 9.49
C LEU A 6 -3.59 -18.64 9.14
N GLU A 7 -2.44 -19.25 9.39
CA GLU A 7 -1.14 -18.68 9.02
C GLU A 7 -1.03 -18.46 7.51
N GLN A 8 -1.37 -19.47 6.71
CA GLN A 8 -1.40 -19.34 5.26
C GLN A 8 -2.40 -18.26 4.80
N ALA A 9 -3.58 -18.21 5.42
CA ALA A 9 -4.58 -17.19 5.09
C ALA A 9 -4.10 -15.77 5.41
N LEU A 10 -3.30 -15.58 6.47
CA LEU A 10 -2.68 -14.29 6.80
C LEU A 10 -1.58 -13.92 5.81
N ALA A 11 -0.71 -14.86 5.43
CA ALA A 11 0.32 -14.64 4.43
C ALA A 11 -0.28 -14.26 3.06
N ASP A 12 -1.31 -14.98 2.62
CA ASP A 12 -2.04 -14.68 1.39
C ASP A 12 -2.71 -13.29 1.43
N LEU A 13 -3.18 -12.88 2.61
CA LEU A 13 -3.84 -11.59 2.81
C LEU A 13 -2.84 -10.44 2.70
N GLU A 14 -1.66 -10.61 3.28
CA GLU A 14 -0.56 -9.65 3.20
C GLU A 14 -0.05 -9.49 1.76
N GLU A 15 0.15 -10.59 1.04
CA GLU A 15 0.55 -10.55 -0.37
C GLU A 15 -0.50 -9.83 -1.24
N LYS A 16 -1.79 -10.09 -0.99
CA LYS A 16 -2.89 -9.39 -1.70
C LYS A 16 -2.93 -7.90 -1.38
N LEU A 17 -2.63 -7.51 -0.15
CA LEU A 17 -2.55 -6.11 0.25
C LEU A 17 -1.43 -5.39 -0.51
N GLU A 18 -0.24 -5.99 -0.60
CA GLU A 18 0.88 -5.38 -1.35
C GLU A 18 0.58 -5.29 -2.85
N LYS A 19 0.02 -6.36 -3.44
CA LYS A 19 -0.45 -6.32 -4.84
C LYS A 19 -1.49 -5.22 -5.07
N LEU A 20 -2.38 -4.99 -4.11
CA LEU A 20 -3.39 -3.93 -4.19
C LEU A 20 -2.73 -2.55 -4.15
N ARG A 21 -1.75 -2.33 -3.26
CA ARG A 21 -0.97 -1.09 -3.20
C ARG A 21 -0.33 -0.76 -4.55
N VAL A 22 0.38 -1.72 -5.13
CA VAL A 22 1.06 -1.54 -6.43
C VAL A 22 0.07 -1.18 -7.54
N LEU A 23 -1.12 -1.80 -7.57
CA LEU A 23 -2.14 -1.48 -8.57
C LEU A 23 -2.70 -0.06 -8.41
N TYR A 24 -2.89 0.41 -7.17
CA TYR A 24 -3.26 1.80 -6.92
C TYR A 24 -2.15 2.76 -7.35
N ASP A 25 -0.89 2.43 -7.08
CA ASP A 25 0.26 3.25 -7.51
C ASP A 25 0.37 3.31 -9.05
N GLN A 26 0.09 2.20 -9.74
CA GLN A 26 0.00 2.16 -11.21
C GLN A 26 -1.16 3.00 -11.74
N TYR A 27 -2.31 2.97 -11.07
CA TYR A 27 -3.47 3.80 -11.40
C TYR A 27 -3.18 5.29 -11.20
N PHE A 28 -2.57 5.69 -10.08
CA PHE A 28 -2.18 7.09 -9.85
C PHE A 28 -1.06 7.55 -10.78
N SER A 29 -0.19 6.64 -11.20
CA SER A 29 0.78 6.89 -12.26
C SER A 29 0.14 6.88 -13.64
N GLY A 30 -1.17 6.61 -13.76
CA GLY A 30 -1.93 6.57 -15.01
C GLY A 30 -1.47 5.53 -16.02
N PHE A 31 -0.77 4.48 -15.55
CA PHE A 31 -0.50 3.27 -16.33
C PHE A 31 -1.76 2.41 -16.42
N GLU A 32 -2.44 2.26 -15.28
CA GLU A 32 -3.76 1.64 -15.20
C GLU A 32 -4.85 2.70 -15.35
N ARG A 33 -5.91 2.40 -16.09
CA ARG A 33 -6.97 3.36 -16.41
C ARG A 33 -8.09 3.38 -15.37
N PHE A 34 -8.25 2.29 -14.62
CA PHE A 34 -9.36 2.10 -13.70
C PHE A 34 -8.88 1.81 -12.29
N GLU A 35 -9.58 2.36 -11.31
CA GLU A 35 -9.34 2.04 -9.90
C GLU A 35 -9.57 0.54 -9.64
N PRO A 36 -8.67 -0.15 -8.92
CA PRO A 36 -8.79 -1.59 -8.62
C PRO A 36 -9.84 -1.90 -7.52
N LEU A 37 -11.05 -1.34 -7.63
CA LEU A 37 -12.14 -1.44 -6.65
C LEU A 37 -12.51 -2.88 -6.32
N ARG A 38 -12.60 -3.76 -7.32
CA ARG A 38 -12.95 -5.17 -7.11
C ARG A 38 -11.94 -5.88 -6.21
N LYS A 39 -10.64 -5.64 -6.43
CA LYS A 39 -9.58 -6.23 -5.61
C LYS A 39 -9.58 -5.68 -4.19
N ARG A 40 -9.92 -4.40 -4.01
CA ARG A 40 -10.12 -3.79 -2.69
C ARG A 40 -11.29 -4.44 -1.96
N GLU A 41 -12.45 -4.56 -2.60
CA GLU A 41 -13.62 -5.20 -2.00
C GLU A 41 -13.36 -6.65 -1.60
N ASP A 42 -12.66 -7.42 -2.45
CA ASP A 42 -12.33 -8.82 -2.15
C ASP A 42 -11.41 -8.92 -0.92
N LEU A 43 -10.44 -8.03 -0.78
CA LEU A 43 -9.57 -7.96 0.40
C LEU A 43 -10.36 -7.59 1.66
N GLU A 44 -11.22 -6.58 1.59
CA GLU A 44 -12.08 -6.16 2.71
C GLU A 44 -13.04 -7.27 3.14
N ARG A 45 -13.63 -8.00 2.20
CA ARG A 45 -14.47 -9.18 2.50
C ARG A 45 -13.68 -10.23 3.26
N ARG A 46 -12.43 -10.51 2.85
CA ARG A 46 -11.56 -11.48 3.52
C ARG A 46 -11.21 -11.04 4.95
N ILE A 47 -10.91 -9.76 5.15
CA ILE A 47 -10.68 -9.18 6.49
C ILE A 47 -11.93 -9.30 7.36
N LYS A 48 -13.12 -9.04 6.82
CA LYS A 48 -14.39 -9.18 7.57
C LYS A 48 -14.63 -10.63 8.03
N VAL A 49 -14.28 -11.61 7.20
CA VAL A 49 -14.34 -13.03 7.58
C VAL A 49 -13.35 -13.32 8.72
N LEU A 50 -12.07 -12.98 8.55
CA LEU A 50 -11.03 -13.23 9.54
C LEU A 50 -11.26 -12.48 10.86
N ARG A 51 -11.91 -11.32 10.84
CA ARG A 51 -12.29 -10.58 12.06
C ARG A 51 -13.33 -11.31 12.91
N ARG A 52 -14.17 -12.16 12.29
CA ARG A 52 -15.17 -12.97 12.99
C ARG A 52 -14.58 -14.26 13.54
N GLU A 53 -13.44 -14.70 13.02
CA GLU A 53 -12.72 -15.86 13.53
C GLU A 53 -12.08 -15.53 14.89
N ASN A 54 -12.18 -16.46 15.84
CA ASN A 54 -11.52 -16.33 17.13
C ASN A 54 -10.06 -16.81 17.04
N ILE A 55 -9.14 -15.86 16.81
CA ILE A 55 -7.70 -16.13 16.74
C ILE A 55 -7.15 -16.30 18.16
N ARG A 56 -6.89 -17.55 18.57
CA ARG A 56 -6.35 -17.89 19.90
C ARG A 56 -4.86 -17.53 20.05
N ASN A 57 -4.08 -17.65 18.98
CA ASN A 57 -2.65 -17.37 18.99
C ASN A 57 -2.37 -15.86 18.95
N THR A 58 -1.62 -15.36 19.93
CA THR A 58 -1.29 -13.93 20.06
C THR A 58 -0.48 -13.40 18.88
N GLY A 59 0.52 -14.15 18.39
CA GLY A 59 1.34 -13.74 17.25
C GLY A 59 0.54 -13.63 15.95
N GLN A 60 -0.36 -14.58 15.69
CA GLN A 60 -1.27 -14.51 14.53
C GLN A 60 -2.26 -13.34 14.64
N ARG A 61 -2.75 -13.05 15.86
CA ARG A 61 -3.61 -11.90 16.12
C ARG A 61 -2.89 -10.59 15.87
N PHE A 62 -1.65 -10.47 16.33
CA PHE A 62 -0.80 -9.31 16.08
C PHE A 62 -0.58 -9.11 14.58
N LYS A 63 -0.14 -10.15 13.85
CA LYS A 63 0.00 -10.10 12.38
C LYS A 63 -1.28 -9.63 11.69
N PHE A 64 -2.44 -10.17 12.08
CA PHE A 64 -3.73 -9.72 11.55
C PHE A 64 -4.02 -8.24 11.83
N GLN A 65 -3.77 -7.78 13.07
CA GLN A 65 -3.93 -6.37 13.44
C GLN A 65 -3.03 -5.45 12.61
N GLN A 66 -1.77 -5.84 12.40
CA GLN A 66 -0.85 -5.11 11.53
C GLN A 66 -1.42 -4.98 10.11
N ILE A 67 -1.89 -6.07 9.49
CA ILE A 67 -2.47 -6.03 8.13
C ILE A 67 -3.69 -5.10 8.08
N VAL A 68 -4.56 -5.14 9.09
CA VAL A 68 -5.73 -4.25 9.20
C VAL A 68 -5.31 -2.78 9.29
N GLN A 69 -4.28 -2.47 10.08
CA GLN A 69 -3.78 -1.11 10.23
C GLN A 69 -3.17 -0.60 8.92
N ARG A 70 -2.35 -1.43 8.24
CA ARG A 70 -1.79 -1.12 6.92
C ARG A 70 -2.87 -0.81 5.89
N LEU A 71 -3.92 -1.63 5.81
CA LEU A 71 -5.04 -1.37 4.89
C LEU A 71 -5.75 -0.05 5.22
N THR A 72 -5.92 0.27 6.51
CA THR A 72 -6.56 1.53 6.93
C THR A 72 -5.75 2.74 6.46
N THR A 73 -4.43 2.71 6.67
CA THR A 73 -3.50 3.75 6.21
C THR A 73 -3.54 3.91 4.69
N PHE A 74 -3.45 2.80 3.95
CA PHE A 74 -3.53 2.86 2.48
C PHE A 74 -4.88 3.36 1.98
N SER A 75 -5.98 2.98 2.62
CA SER A 75 -7.32 3.46 2.24
C SER A 75 -7.46 4.97 2.40
N GLN A 76 -6.91 5.54 3.47
CA GLN A 76 -6.88 6.99 3.68
C GLN A 76 -6.00 7.68 2.63
N TYR A 77 -4.82 7.13 2.36
CA TYR A 77 -3.93 7.61 1.31
C TYR A 77 -4.61 7.63 -0.05
N TRP A 78 -5.19 6.50 -0.48
CA TRP A 78 -5.90 6.40 -1.76
C TRP A 78 -7.04 7.40 -1.85
N THR A 79 -7.83 7.55 -0.79
CA THR A 79 -8.93 8.53 -0.74
C THR A 79 -8.43 9.97 -0.89
N ARG A 80 -7.30 10.31 -0.26
CA ARG A 80 -6.68 11.64 -0.42
C ARG A 80 -6.26 11.88 -1.85
N ILE A 81 -5.55 10.93 -2.46
CA ILE A 81 -5.07 11.06 -3.84
C ILE A 81 -6.24 11.12 -4.83
N LEU A 82 -7.26 10.29 -4.69
CA LEU A 82 -8.47 10.33 -5.52
C LEU A 82 -9.12 11.71 -5.48
N ARG A 83 -9.25 12.33 -4.30
CA ARG A 83 -9.77 13.70 -4.16
C ARG A 83 -8.87 14.74 -4.82
N GLU A 84 -7.55 14.58 -4.78
CA GLU A 84 -6.62 15.48 -5.47
C GLU A 84 -6.72 15.34 -6.99
N ILE A 85 -6.93 14.12 -7.50
CA ILE A 85 -7.16 13.85 -8.92
C ILE A 85 -8.48 14.49 -9.36
N GLU A 86 -9.56 14.31 -8.61
CA GLU A 86 -10.87 14.95 -8.89
C GLU A 86 -10.79 16.48 -8.92
N LYS A 87 -9.99 17.06 -8.03
CA LYS A 87 -9.73 18.52 -7.99
C LYS A 87 -8.72 18.98 -9.05
N GLY A 88 -8.05 18.07 -9.74
CA GLY A 88 -6.98 18.38 -10.70
C GLY A 88 -5.70 18.93 -10.06
N THR A 89 -5.54 18.81 -8.74
CA THR A 89 -4.40 19.32 -7.99
C THR A 89 -3.32 18.27 -7.74
N TYR A 90 -3.54 17.03 -8.20
CA TYR A 90 -2.57 15.96 -7.99
C TYR A 90 -1.26 16.27 -8.71
N LYS A 91 -0.16 16.42 -7.95
CA LYS A 91 1.14 16.91 -8.45
C LYS A 91 1.65 16.14 -9.68
N ARG A 92 1.44 14.81 -9.74
CA ARG A 92 1.81 13.97 -10.90
C ARG A 92 0.96 14.28 -12.13
N ASP A 93 -0.33 14.55 -11.96
CA ASP A 93 -1.19 15.00 -13.05
C ASP A 93 -0.84 16.41 -13.48
N LEU A 94 -0.48 17.31 -12.57
CA LEU A 94 0.02 18.65 -12.90
C LEU A 94 1.35 18.60 -13.67
N ALA A 95 2.27 17.71 -13.30
CA ALA A 95 3.52 17.50 -14.03
C ALA A 95 3.27 16.88 -15.42
N ARG A 96 2.33 15.94 -15.53
CA ARG A 96 1.90 15.34 -16.80
C ARG A 96 1.14 16.34 -17.67
N ALA A 97 0.27 17.15 -17.07
CA ALA A 97 -0.45 18.25 -17.71
C ALA A 97 0.55 19.32 -18.18
N ALA A 98 1.52 19.73 -17.37
CA ALA A 98 2.56 20.67 -17.78
C ALA A 98 3.40 20.13 -18.95
N LYS A 99 3.77 18.84 -18.95
CA LYS A 99 4.39 18.19 -20.11
C LYS A 99 3.46 18.12 -21.34
N ARG A 100 2.15 17.96 -21.12
CA ARG A 100 1.14 17.80 -22.18
C ARG A 100 0.63 19.12 -22.76
N PHE A 101 0.62 20.19 -21.98
CA PHE A 101 0.24 21.55 -22.40
C PHE A 101 1.42 22.33 -22.99
N GLY A 102 2.60 21.70 -23.12
CA GLY A 102 3.67 22.14 -24.03
C GLY A 102 3.36 21.91 -25.52
N ASN A 103 2.27 21.21 -25.89
CA ASN A 103 1.69 21.21 -27.24
C ASN A 103 0.24 20.69 -27.18
N PRO A 104 -0.79 21.48 -27.51
CA PRO A 104 -2.18 21.26 -27.06
C PRO A 104 -2.94 20.11 -27.73
N ASN A 105 -2.29 19.11 -28.34
CA ASN A 105 -3.03 18.10 -29.09
C ASN A 105 -2.35 16.71 -29.19
N LEU A 106 -2.25 15.97 -28.08
CA LEU A 106 -1.97 14.52 -28.15
C LEU A 106 -2.82 13.73 -27.13
N ARG A 107 -3.92 13.14 -27.63
CA ARG A 107 -4.47 11.88 -27.12
C ARG A 107 -3.71 10.75 -27.82
N GLY A 108 -2.60 10.28 -27.24
CA GLY A 108 -1.85 9.13 -27.73
C GLY A 108 -1.23 8.38 -26.54
N LYS A 109 -1.32 7.05 -26.53
CA LYS A 109 -0.65 6.20 -25.53
C LYS A 109 0.87 6.31 -25.75
N PRO A 110 1.69 6.41 -24.69
CA PRO A 110 3.14 6.49 -24.82
C PRO A 110 3.71 5.21 -25.46
N THR A 111 4.78 5.36 -26.23
CA THR A 111 5.47 4.25 -26.91
C THR A 111 6.44 3.54 -25.97
N VAL A 112 6.89 2.33 -26.33
CA VAL A 112 7.85 1.55 -25.53
C VAL A 112 9.15 2.31 -25.24
N ALA A 113 9.60 3.16 -26.16
CA ALA A 113 10.77 4.01 -25.97
C ALA A 113 10.55 5.12 -24.91
N ASP A 114 9.31 5.59 -24.76
CA ASP A 114 8.94 6.56 -23.72
C ASP A 114 8.91 5.90 -22.34
N LEU A 115 8.57 4.60 -22.28
CA LEU A 115 8.59 3.79 -21.07
C LEU A 115 10.02 3.45 -20.63
N GLU A 116 10.91 3.07 -21.56
CA GLU A 116 12.31 2.80 -21.27
C GLU A 116 13.06 4.05 -20.81
N ARG A 117 12.78 5.21 -21.42
CA ARG A 117 13.37 6.50 -21.01
C ARG A 117 12.85 6.95 -19.64
N ALA A 118 11.60 6.64 -19.30
CA ALA A 118 11.03 6.92 -17.98
C ALA A 118 11.55 5.95 -16.90
N ALA A 119 11.85 4.70 -17.26
CA ALA A 119 12.46 3.71 -16.35
C ALA A 119 13.94 4.02 -16.04
N LEU A 120 14.63 4.76 -16.92
CA LEU A 120 16.02 5.18 -16.73
C LEU A 120 16.15 6.54 -16.01
N ALA A 121 15.06 7.26 -15.81
CA ALA A 121 15.09 8.50 -15.04
C ALA A 121 15.24 8.17 -13.54
N PRO A 122 16.14 8.84 -12.79
CA PRO A 122 16.24 8.63 -11.36
C PRO A 122 14.91 9.06 -10.72
N SER A 123 14.13 8.07 -10.31
CA SER A 123 12.96 8.30 -9.48
C SER A 123 13.46 8.66 -8.09
N GLU A 124 13.45 9.94 -7.72
CA GLU A 124 13.65 10.36 -6.34
C GLU A 124 12.65 9.59 -5.45
N PRO A 125 13.13 8.69 -4.58
CA PRO A 125 12.30 7.96 -3.66
C PRO A 125 12.38 8.69 -2.33
N GLU A 126 11.58 9.73 -2.13
CA GLU A 126 11.60 10.43 -0.84
C GLU A 126 10.21 10.52 -0.21
N GLU A 127 10.20 10.13 1.08
CA GLU A 127 9.19 10.30 2.12
C GLU A 127 8.20 9.16 2.42
N LEU A 128 8.09 8.11 1.61
CA LEU A 128 7.28 6.94 2.01
C LEU A 128 8.06 5.76 2.58
N ASP A 129 9.39 5.74 2.48
CA ASP A 129 10.24 4.80 3.25
C ASP A 129 10.60 5.35 4.63
N SER A 130 10.67 6.68 4.77
CA SER A 130 11.07 7.36 6.01
C SER A 130 10.09 7.11 7.16
N ALA A 131 8.79 7.03 6.87
CA ALA A 131 7.77 6.73 7.88
C ALA A 131 7.71 5.23 8.27
N TRP A 132 8.41 4.35 7.54
CA TRP A 132 8.52 2.92 7.84
C TRP A 132 9.80 2.56 8.59
N LEU A 133 10.78 3.48 8.67
CA LEU A 133 12.06 3.28 9.35
C LEU A 133 12.09 3.81 10.80
N GLU A 134 11.00 4.38 11.31
CA GLU A 134 10.93 4.96 12.66
C GLU A 134 10.12 4.13 13.67
N VAL A 135 9.86 2.83 13.41
CA VAL A 135 9.12 1.97 14.36
C VAL A 135 9.94 0.81 14.95
N GLU A 136 11.24 0.71 14.64
CA GLU A 136 12.14 -0.23 15.34
C GLU A 136 13.32 0.51 15.97
N GLU A 137 13.09 1.12 17.13
CA GLU A 137 14.06 1.17 18.23
C GLU A 137 13.38 1.76 19.47
N GLU A 138 12.86 0.88 20.33
CA GLU A 138 12.99 0.94 21.79
C GLU A 138 12.38 -0.36 22.36
N GLU A 139 13.16 -1.44 22.28
CA GLU A 139 13.06 -2.56 23.21
C GLU A 139 14.25 -2.44 24.16
N GLU A 140 14.08 -1.73 25.28
CA GLU A 140 14.94 -1.90 26.46
C GLU A 140 14.16 -2.73 27.48
N VAL A 141 14.35 -4.05 27.39
CA VAL A 141 13.95 -5.01 28.41
C VAL A 141 15.07 -5.08 29.43
N ASP A 142 14.94 -4.39 30.54
CA ASP A 142 15.68 -4.70 31.76
C ASP A 142 14.72 -5.38 32.75
N GLU A 143 14.62 -6.69 32.64
CA GLU A 143 14.08 -7.57 33.68
C GLU A 143 15.25 -8.30 34.36
N ASP A 144 15.99 -7.60 35.22
CA ASP A 144 16.89 -8.28 36.17
C ASP A 144 16.08 -8.73 37.39
N THR A 145 15.44 -9.89 37.23
CA THR A 145 15.10 -10.75 38.36
C THR A 145 16.40 -11.21 39.00
N SER A 146 16.83 -10.48 40.04
CA SER A 146 17.92 -10.92 40.89
C SER A 146 17.47 -12.13 41.73
N PRO A 147 18.17 -13.28 41.66
CA PRO A 147 17.86 -14.44 42.48
C PRO A 147 18.62 -14.35 43.81
N PHE A 148 17.89 -14.58 44.92
CA PHE A 148 18.40 -14.80 46.29
C PHE A 148 19.13 -13.64 47.00
N ARG A 149 18.47 -13.09 48.05
CA ARG A 149 18.94 -13.19 49.45
C ARG A 149 17.81 -12.92 50.45
#